data_AF-A0A937PY42-F1
#
_entry.id   AF-A0A937PY42-F1
#
_cell.length_a   1.000
_cell.length_b   1.000
_cell.length_c   1.000
_cell.angle_alpha   90.00
_cell.angle_beta   90.00
_cell.angle_gamma   90.00
#
_symmetry.space_group_name_H-M   'P 1'
#
loop_
_entity.id
_entity.type
_entity.pdbx_description
1 polymer ?
#
loop_
_entity_poly.entity_id
_entity_poly.type
_entity_poly.pdbx_seq_one_letter_code
_entity_poly.pdbx_strand_id
1 'polypeptide(L)'
;MAARVKHAAQRWPTANLLLAAVVMVAAFSNLARADPARPDAAEMIAGAVKAGERTWQNAQGPAASLTSRELFTYALALAEAREHPERLQHLFDVAARMQDRNPKSRNYGNFRWSWSHPEVMDRNAVEFSMQGGALLWMRHRDWIPEPARATLREILDFAVQGCLQHGVGPAYTNIALMNAENLILLGETLERPEVAEEGYRRFDRFIMHTYDEGISEYASPCYYG
;
A
#
# COMPACT_ATOMS: atom_id res chain seq x y z
N MET A 1 -27.78 -37.87 -50.23
CA MET A 1 -28.13 -36.47 -50.59
C MET A 1 -27.54 -35.57 -49.52
N ALA A 2 -26.29 -35.15 -49.69
CA ALA A 2 -25.51 -34.41 -48.68
C ALA A 2 -25.19 -33.00 -49.21
N ALA A 3 -25.67 -31.96 -48.53
CA ALA A 3 -25.42 -30.58 -48.88
C ALA A 3 -24.06 -30.12 -48.34
N ARG A 4 -23.14 -29.74 -49.24
CA ARG A 4 -21.87 -29.08 -48.90
C ARG A 4 -22.13 -27.60 -48.64
N VAL A 5 -21.83 -27.13 -47.42
CA VAL A 5 -21.71 -25.70 -47.12
C VAL A 5 -20.35 -25.22 -47.64
N LYS A 6 -20.34 -24.23 -48.53
CA LYS A 6 -19.12 -23.54 -48.98
C LYS A 6 -18.79 -22.42 -47.99
N HIS A 7 -17.69 -22.56 -47.24
CA HIS A 7 -17.11 -21.44 -46.50
C HIS A 7 -16.36 -20.52 -47.47
N ALA A 8 -16.83 -19.28 -47.62
CA ALA A 8 -16.06 -18.21 -48.26
C ALA A 8 -15.07 -17.65 -47.24
N ALA A 9 -13.77 -17.82 -47.50
CA ALA A 9 -12.72 -17.17 -46.73
C ALA A 9 -12.75 -15.66 -47.02
N GLN A 10 -13.20 -14.87 -46.06
CA GLN A 10 -13.16 -13.42 -46.11
C GLN A 10 -11.68 -12.99 -46.03
N ARG A 11 -11.10 -12.59 -47.17
CA ARG A 11 -9.74 -12.05 -47.24
C ARG A 11 -9.76 -10.59 -46.79
N TRP A 12 -9.12 -10.31 -45.66
CA TRP A 12 -8.96 -8.95 -45.16
C TRP A 12 -7.89 -8.25 -46.02
N PRO A 13 -8.11 -7.02 -46.52
CA PRO A 13 -7.12 -6.31 -47.31
C PRO A 13 -5.91 -6.00 -46.43
N THR A 14 -4.73 -6.46 -46.86
CA THR A 14 -3.44 -6.32 -46.17
C THR A 14 -3.06 -4.86 -45.84
N ALA A 15 -3.69 -3.88 -46.48
CA ALA A 15 -3.53 -2.46 -46.19
C ALA A 15 -4.00 -2.06 -44.77
N ASN A 16 -4.98 -2.77 -44.19
CA ASN A 16 -5.49 -2.44 -42.84
C ASN A 16 -4.61 -2.99 -41.70
N LEU A 17 -3.77 -3.99 -41.96
CA LEU A 17 -2.86 -4.56 -40.95
C LEU A 17 -1.61 -3.69 -40.74
N LEU A 18 -1.11 -3.02 -41.79
CA LEU A 18 0.00 -2.07 -41.68
C LEU A 18 -0.41 -0.76 -40.98
N LEU A 19 -1.64 -0.29 -41.20
CA LEU A 19 -2.17 0.88 -40.49
C LEU A 19 -2.41 0.60 -39.00
N ALA A 20 -2.91 -0.59 -38.65
CA ALA A 20 -3.06 -1.03 -37.26
C ALA A 20 -1.70 -1.22 -36.55
N ALA A 21 -0.67 -1.71 -37.25
CA ALA A 21 0.68 -1.87 -36.70
C ALA A 21 1.38 -0.52 -36.44
N VAL A 22 1.21 0.48 -37.32
CA VAL A 22 1.79 1.82 -37.14
C VAL A 22 1.12 2.60 -36.00
N VAL A 23 -0.19 2.45 -35.81
CA VAL A 23 -0.91 3.06 -34.67
C VAL A 23 -0.52 2.40 -33.34
N MET A 24 -0.28 1.07 -33.32
CA MET A 24 0.21 0.40 -32.11
C MET A 24 1.64 0.82 -31.72
N VAL A 25 2.56 0.97 -32.67
CA VAL A 25 3.94 1.41 -32.36
C VAL A 25 3.97 2.86 -31.85
N ALA A 26 3.13 3.74 -32.40
CA ALA A 26 3.02 5.13 -31.93
C ALA A 26 2.43 5.23 -30.51
N ALA A 27 1.47 4.37 -30.16
CA ALA A 27 0.85 4.34 -28.84
C ALA A 27 1.82 3.90 -27.72
N PHE A 28 2.74 2.97 -28.00
CA PHE A 28 3.75 2.55 -27.02
C PHE A 28 4.93 3.52 -26.88
N SER A 29 5.26 4.29 -27.92
CA SER A 29 6.34 5.28 -27.85
C SER A 29 6.03 6.52 -27.00
N ASN A 30 4.77 6.75 -26.61
CA ASN A 30 4.40 7.84 -25.70
C ASN A 30 4.40 7.45 -24.21
N LEU A 31 4.49 6.16 -23.88
CA LEU A 31 4.60 5.70 -22.48
C LEU A 31 6.04 5.82 -21.92
N ALA A 32 7.03 6.00 -22.79
CA ALA A 32 8.45 6.12 -22.41
C ALA A 32 9.00 7.55 -22.50
N ARG A 33 8.18 8.55 -22.85
CA ARG A 33 8.57 9.95 -22.64
C ARG A 33 8.40 10.27 -21.17
N ALA A 34 9.51 10.55 -20.48
CA ALA A 34 9.48 11.22 -19.20
C ALA A 34 8.60 12.48 -19.36
N ASP A 35 7.47 12.50 -18.66
CA ASP A 35 6.58 13.65 -18.62
C ASP A 35 7.36 14.85 -18.04
N PRO A 36 7.63 15.91 -18.81
CA PRO A 36 8.32 17.09 -18.31
C PRO A 36 7.52 17.85 -17.24
N ALA A 37 6.25 17.48 -17.01
CA ALA A 37 5.39 18.01 -15.95
C ALA A 37 5.39 17.17 -14.66
N ARG A 38 6.22 16.13 -14.52
CA ARG A 38 6.38 15.45 -13.23
C ARG A 38 6.94 16.47 -12.22
N PRO A 39 6.19 16.81 -11.15
CA PRO A 39 6.69 17.74 -10.15
C PRO A 39 7.99 17.19 -9.55
N ASP A 40 8.91 18.09 -9.23
CA ASP A 40 10.17 17.73 -8.61
C ASP A 40 9.90 16.93 -7.33
N ALA A 41 10.71 15.89 -7.08
CA ALA A 41 10.54 15.05 -5.89
C ALA A 41 10.58 15.89 -4.61
N ALA A 42 11.44 16.91 -4.56
CA ALA A 42 11.50 17.84 -3.44
C ALA A 42 10.21 18.65 -3.29
N GLU A 43 9.60 19.10 -4.39
CA GLU A 43 8.33 19.82 -4.37
C GLU A 43 7.17 18.91 -3.90
N MET A 44 7.13 17.65 -4.36
CA MET A 44 6.15 16.68 -3.89
C MET A 44 6.28 16.41 -2.38
N ILE A 45 7.51 16.23 -1.89
CA ILE A 45 7.79 16.00 -0.47
C ILE A 45 7.37 17.23 0.36
N ALA A 46 7.76 18.43 -0.06
CA ALA A 46 7.36 19.67 0.62
C ALA A 46 5.83 19.85 0.63
N GLY A 47 5.17 19.51 -0.49
CA GLY A 47 3.71 19.48 -0.59
C GLY A 47 3.07 18.50 0.38
N ALA A 48 3.63 17.30 0.53
CA ALA A 48 3.16 16.28 1.47
C ALA A 48 3.32 16.72 2.93
N VAL A 49 4.45 17.33 3.30
CA VAL A 49 4.66 17.92 4.64
C VAL A 49 3.60 18.98 4.91
N LYS A 50 3.42 19.93 3.98
CA LYS A 50 2.43 21.00 4.11
C LYS A 50 1.00 20.47 4.25
N ALA A 51 0.62 19.47 3.46
CA ALA A 51 -0.69 18.84 3.54
C ALA A 51 -0.90 18.11 4.89
N GLY A 52 0.16 17.52 5.43
CA GLY A 52 0.15 16.79 6.69
C GLY A 52 0.12 17.66 7.95
N GLU A 53 0.28 18.99 7.84
CA GLU A 53 0.12 19.88 9.01
C GLU A 53 -1.27 19.77 9.66
N ARG A 54 -2.31 19.47 8.87
CA ARG A 54 -3.63 19.16 9.43
C ARG A 54 -3.59 17.93 10.33
N THR A 55 -2.88 16.88 9.92
CA THR A 55 -2.66 15.67 10.74
C THR A 55 -1.92 16.03 12.02
N TRP A 56 -0.89 16.88 11.95
CA TRP A 56 -0.19 17.35 13.14
C TRP A 56 -1.12 18.03 14.15
N GLN A 57 -1.92 19.00 13.68
CA GLN A 57 -2.87 19.71 14.54
C GLN A 57 -3.89 18.75 15.16
N ASN A 58 -4.45 17.85 14.35
CA ASN A 58 -5.39 16.83 14.81
C ASN A 58 -4.77 15.86 15.81
N ALA A 59 -3.46 15.60 15.75
CA ALA A 59 -2.78 14.69 16.67
C ALA A 59 -2.50 15.32 18.05
N GLN A 60 -2.37 16.64 18.17
CA GLN A 60 -2.10 17.32 19.45
C GLN A 60 -3.22 17.08 20.49
N GLY A 61 -4.46 17.17 20.03
CA GLY A 61 -5.65 16.71 20.74
C GLY A 61 -6.42 15.80 19.80
N PRO A 62 -6.16 14.47 19.82
CA PRO A 62 -6.64 13.52 18.82
C PRO A 62 -8.09 13.75 18.40
N ALA A 63 -8.26 14.33 17.21
CA ALA A 63 -9.57 14.60 16.65
C ALA A 63 -10.31 13.28 16.41
N ALA A 64 -11.63 13.28 16.55
CA ALA A 64 -12.45 12.08 16.35
C ALA A 64 -12.24 11.42 14.98
N SER A 65 -11.90 12.21 13.95
CA SER A 65 -11.67 11.75 12.57
C SER A 65 -10.21 11.39 12.26
N LEU A 66 -9.28 11.58 13.20
CA LEU A 66 -7.85 11.29 12.96
C LEU A 66 -7.68 9.80 12.71
N THR A 67 -7.09 9.45 11.56
CA THR A 67 -6.88 8.05 11.19
C THR A 67 -5.47 7.57 11.49
N SER A 68 -5.34 6.27 11.78
CA SER A 68 -4.04 5.64 11.96
C SER A 68 -3.18 5.73 10.70
N ARG A 69 -3.78 5.63 9.50
CA ARG A 69 -3.09 5.82 8.22
C ARG A 69 -2.44 7.21 8.12
N GLU A 70 -3.18 8.27 8.44
CA GLU A 70 -2.66 9.65 8.33
C GLU A 70 -1.42 9.88 9.20
N LEU A 71 -1.34 9.26 10.37
CA LEU A 71 -0.18 9.37 11.27
C LEU A 71 1.10 8.85 10.59
N PHE A 72 1.05 7.67 9.97
CA PHE A 72 2.22 7.09 9.29
C PHE A 72 2.53 7.81 7.98
N THR A 73 1.50 8.22 7.22
CA THR A 73 1.69 9.02 5.99
C THR A 73 2.42 10.33 6.31
N TYR A 74 1.99 11.04 7.35
CA TYR A 74 2.63 12.29 7.73
C TYR A 74 4.03 12.09 8.31
N ALA A 75 4.22 11.09 9.18
CA ALA A 75 5.54 10.75 9.70
C ALA A 75 6.52 10.42 8.57
N LEU A 76 6.10 9.69 7.54
CA LEU A 76 6.93 9.40 6.37
C LEU A 76 7.26 10.67 5.57
N ALA A 77 6.31 11.59 5.39
CA ALA A 77 6.58 12.86 4.72
C ALA A 77 7.64 13.69 5.46
N LEU A 78 7.54 13.77 6.80
CA LEU A 78 8.56 14.41 7.65
C LEU A 78 9.93 13.75 7.49
N ALA A 79 9.97 12.41 7.42
CA ALA A 79 11.22 11.67 7.27
C ALA A 79 11.87 11.82 5.89
N GLU A 80 11.09 11.78 4.81
CA GLU A 80 11.59 12.06 3.45
C GLU A 80 12.11 13.50 3.34
N ALA A 81 11.45 14.47 3.99
CA ALA A 81 11.90 15.87 4.05
C ALA A 81 13.09 16.10 5.00
N ARG A 82 13.33 15.16 5.93
CA ARG A 82 14.21 15.32 7.10
C ARG A 82 13.86 16.55 7.95
N GLU A 83 12.57 16.79 8.13
CA GLU A 83 12.02 17.93 8.89
C GLU A 83 11.28 17.46 10.14
N HIS A 84 11.29 18.32 11.17
CA HIS A 84 10.52 18.13 12.40
C HIS A 84 10.67 16.76 13.10
N PRO A 85 11.89 16.24 13.30
CA PRO A 85 12.08 14.95 13.98
C PRO A 85 11.48 14.93 15.40
N GLU A 86 11.35 16.08 16.05
CA GLU A 86 10.71 16.24 17.36
C GLU A 86 9.23 15.84 17.39
N ARG A 87 8.55 15.86 16.24
CA ARG A 87 7.12 15.50 16.14
C ARG A 87 6.88 13.99 16.13
N LEU A 88 7.88 13.20 15.74
CA LEU A 88 7.73 11.77 15.47
C LEU A 88 7.32 10.98 16.70
N GLN A 89 7.91 11.28 17.86
CA GLN A 89 7.55 10.61 19.12
C GLN A 89 6.05 10.73 19.38
N HIS A 90 5.50 11.94 19.28
CA HIS A 90 4.08 12.19 19.54
C HIS A 90 3.18 11.46 18.53
N LEU A 91 3.55 11.46 17.25
CA LEU A 91 2.79 10.73 16.22
C LEU A 91 2.77 9.22 16.51
N PHE A 92 3.91 8.64 16.88
CA PHE A 92 3.99 7.22 17.21
C PHE A 92 3.27 6.90 18.52
N ASP A 93 3.28 7.77 19.52
CA ASP A 93 2.50 7.58 20.76
C ASP A 93 0.99 7.60 20.51
N VAL A 94 0.51 8.44 19.58
CA VAL A 94 -0.89 8.40 19.15
C VAL A 94 -1.17 7.08 18.42
N ALA A 95 -0.31 6.68 17.47
CA ALA A 95 -0.48 5.45 16.71
C ALA A 95 -0.47 4.20 17.61
N ALA A 96 0.44 4.13 18.59
CA ALA A 96 0.53 3.06 19.57
C ALA A 96 -0.76 2.93 20.39
N ARG A 97 -1.39 4.04 20.79
CA ARG A 97 -2.70 4.04 21.46
C ARG A 97 -3.86 3.62 20.55
N MET A 98 -3.69 3.70 19.24
CA MET A 98 -4.66 3.21 18.26
C MET A 98 -4.45 1.72 17.93
N GLN A 99 -3.32 1.13 18.30
CA GLN A 99 -3.00 -0.26 18.02
C GLN A 99 -3.60 -1.20 19.08
N ASP A 100 -4.21 -2.30 18.65
CA ASP A 100 -4.67 -3.36 19.54
C ASP A 100 -3.48 -4.21 19.99
N ARG A 101 -3.06 -4.02 21.24
CA ARG A 101 -1.93 -4.73 21.85
C ARG A 101 -2.37 -5.88 22.77
N ASN A 102 -3.64 -6.26 22.77
CA ASN A 102 -4.13 -7.38 23.56
C ASN A 102 -3.85 -8.72 22.84
N PRO A 103 -2.97 -9.59 23.34
CA PRO A 103 -2.62 -10.85 22.66
C PRO A 103 -3.79 -11.86 22.59
N LYS A 104 -4.88 -11.62 23.33
CA LYS A 104 -6.11 -12.44 23.26
C LYS A 104 -7.11 -11.90 22.23
N SER A 105 -6.85 -10.73 21.64
CA SER A 105 -7.72 -10.15 20.63
C SER A 105 -7.56 -10.85 19.29
N ARG A 106 -8.68 -11.06 18.58
CA ARG A 106 -8.69 -11.47 17.17
C ARG A 106 -8.01 -10.45 16.24
N ASN A 107 -7.90 -9.20 16.69
CA ASN A 107 -7.32 -8.10 15.94
C ASN A 107 -5.95 -7.69 16.52
N TYR A 108 -5.30 -8.55 17.30
CA TYR A 108 -4.00 -8.29 17.88
C TYR A 108 -2.98 -7.83 16.82
N GLY A 109 -2.36 -6.68 17.07
CA GLY A 109 -1.41 -6.04 16.17
C GLY A 109 -2.03 -5.06 15.16
N ASN A 110 -3.35 -5.06 14.99
CA ASN A 110 -4.05 -4.17 14.06
C ASN A 110 -4.37 -2.81 14.68
N PHE A 111 -4.90 -1.88 13.90
CA PHE A 111 -5.19 -0.51 14.34
C PHE A 111 -6.69 -0.22 14.29
N ARG A 112 -7.13 0.62 15.23
CA ARG A 112 -8.36 1.38 15.05
C ARG A 112 -8.19 2.28 13.84
N TRP A 113 -9.13 2.24 12.89
CA TRP A 113 -9.08 3.09 11.71
C TRP A 113 -9.10 4.58 12.10
N SER A 114 -10.08 4.96 12.93
CA SER A 114 -10.26 6.32 13.43
C SER A 114 -10.07 6.39 14.94
N TRP A 115 -9.60 7.53 15.46
CA TRP A 115 -9.41 7.74 16.90
C TRP A 115 -10.69 7.51 17.72
N SER A 116 -11.84 7.89 17.17
CA SER A 116 -13.16 7.72 17.78
C SER A 116 -13.65 6.28 17.85
N HIS A 117 -13.06 5.36 17.09
CA HIS A 117 -13.50 3.97 17.11
C HIS A 117 -13.14 3.35 18.47
N PRO A 118 -14.04 2.57 19.10
CA PRO A 118 -13.75 1.94 20.38
C PRO A 118 -12.78 0.76 20.25
N GLU A 119 -12.74 0.15 19.07
CA GLU A 119 -11.93 -1.03 18.75
C GLU A 119 -11.60 -1.10 17.25
N VAL A 120 -10.91 -2.16 16.83
CA VAL A 120 -10.61 -2.42 15.41
C VAL A 120 -11.90 -2.82 14.69
N MET A 121 -12.53 -1.84 14.03
CA MET A 121 -13.75 -2.04 13.23
C MET A 121 -13.47 -2.32 11.75
N ASP A 122 -12.30 -1.91 11.26
CA ASP A 122 -11.82 -2.19 9.91
C ASP A 122 -10.47 -2.91 10.01
N ARG A 123 -10.41 -4.15 9.52
CA ARG A 123 -9.19 -4.96 9.60
C ARG A 123 -8.14 -4.56 8.56
N ASN A 124 -8.51 -3.74 7.56
CA ASN A 124 -7.58 -3.22 6.55
C ASN A 124 -6.65 -2.14 7.11
N ALA A 125 -6.92 -1.62 8.32
CA ALA A 125 -6.18 -0.50 8.89
C ALA A 125 -4.67 -0.77 9.00
N VAL A 126 -4.28 -1.99 9.39
CA VAL A 126 -2.87 -2.39 9.46
C VAL A 126 -2.20 -2.34 8.08
N GLU A 127 -2.86 -2.77 7.01
CA GLU A 127 -2.27 -2.71 5.68
C GLU A 127 -2.01 -1.27 5.22
N PHE A 128 -2.97 -0.38 5.44
CA PHE A 128 -2.83 1.04 5.08
C PHE A 128 -1.79 1.76 5.95
N SER A 129 -1.71 1.45 7.24
CA SER A 129 -0.72 2.03 8.15
C SER A 129 0.71 1.57 7.80
N MET A 130 0.89 0.29 7.46
CA MET A 130 2.22 -0.28 7.26
C MET A 130 2.86 0.06 5.93
N GLN A 131 2.11 0.55 4.92
CA GLN A 131 2.70 1.17 3.74
C GLN A 131 3.67 2.31 4.13
N GLY A 132 3.28 3.16 5.09
CA GLY A 132 4.16 4.20 5.63
C GLY A 132 5.11 3.67 6.69
N GLY A 133 4.62 2.83 7.60
CA GLY A 133 5.39 2.29 8.73
C GLY A 133 6.62 1.46 8.30
N ALA A 134 6.47 0.59 7.32
CA ALA A 134 7.58 -0.23 6.81
C ALA A 134 8.63 0.63 6.11
N LEU A 135 8.22 1.61 5.30
CA LEU A 135 9.14 2.53 4.62
C LEU A 135 9.91 3.42 5.59
N LEU A 136 9.26 3.89 6.67
CA LEU A 136 9.93 4.63 7.75
C LEU A 136 11.10 3.82 8.33
N TRP A 137 10.89 2.54 8.62
CA TRP A 137 11.93 1.68 9.16
C TRP A 137 13.01 1.30 8.14
N MET A 138 12.58 0.99 6.91
CA MET A 138 13.48 0.59 5.84
C MET A 138 14.47 1.71 5.47
N ARG A 139 13.98 2.94 5.35
CA ARG A 139 14.73 4.06 4.75
C ARG A 139 15.23 5.08 5.77
N HIS A 140 14.54 5.23 6.90
CA HIS A 140 14.71 6.40 7.76
C HIS A 140 15.01 6.07 9.23
N ARG A 141 15.06 4.78 9.63
CA ARG A 141 15.26 4.40 11.04
C ARG A 141 16.46 5.09 11.70
N ASP A 142 17.56 5.31 10.99
CA ASP A 142 18.75 5.91 11.58
C ASP A 142 18.62 7.43 11.79
N TRP A 143 17.72 8.09 11.05
CA TRP A 143 17.42 9.51 11.20
C TRP A 143 16.37 9.77 12.29
N ILE A 144 15.49 8.81 12.57
CA ILE A 144 14.47 8.93 13.63
C ILE A 144 15.17 8.96 15.01
N PRO A 145 14.97 10.01 15.83
CA PRO A 145 15.61 10.12 17.14
C PRO A 145 15.01 9.13 18.14
N GLU A 146 15.77 8.83 19.20
CA GLU A 146 15.19 8.22 20.40
C GLU A 146 14.36 9.26 21.18
N PRO A 147 13.26 8.88 21.85
CA PRO A 147 12.71 7.52 21.97
C PRO A 147 11.78 7.09 20.81
N ALA A 148 11.59 7.93 19.79
CA ALA A 148 10.61 7.71 18.72
C ALA A 148 10.91 6.44 17.93
N ARG A 149 12.19 6.17 17.68
CA ARG A 149 12.63 4.97 16.98
C ARG A 149 12.27 3.68 17.71
N ALA A 150 12.44 3.63 19.04
CA ALA A 150 12.04 2.48 19.83
C ALA A 150 10.51 2.27 19.80
N THR A 151 9.73 3.35 19.91
CA THR A 151 8.27 3.30 19.79
C THR A 151 7.83 2.78 18.41
N LEU A 152 8.45 3.26 17.33
CA LEU A 152 8.20 2.76 15.98
C LEU A 152 8.52 1.27 15.90
N ARG A 153 9.69 0.83 16.38
CA ARG A 153 10.08 -0.59 16.37
C ARG A 153 9.02 -1.47 17.01
N GLU A 154 8.54 -1.09 18.20
CA GLU A 154 7.51 -1.82 18.93
C GLU A 154 6.19 -1.88 18.14
N ILE A 155 5.75 -0.76 17.57
CA ILE A 155 4.55 -0.71 16.71
C ILE A 155 4.66 -1.71 15.55
N LEU A 156 5.82 -1.77 14.90
CA LEU A 156 6.06 -2.66 13.76
C LEU A 156 6.06 -4.13 14.18
N ASP A 157 6.62 -4.47 15.34
CA ASP A 157 6.58 -5.83 15.88
C ASP A 157 5.14 -6.32 16.11
N PHE A 158 4.28 -5.46 16.65
CA PHE A 158 2.85 -5.75 16.76
C PHE A 158 2.18 -5.83 15.38
N ALA A 159 2.49 -4.91 14.46
CA ALA A 159 1.85 -4.86 13.15
C ALA A 159 2.15 -6.10 12.29
N VAL A 160 3.32 -6.72 12.43
CA VAL A 160 3.61 -8.04 11.83
C VAL A 160 2.55 -9.06 12.21
N GLN A 161 2.15 -9.12 13.48
CA GLN A 161 1.09 -10.03 13.92
C GLN A 161 -0.27 -9.66 13.32
N GLY A 162 -0.57 -8.36 13.23
CA GLY A 162 -1.77 -7.86 12.57
C GLY A 162 -1.88 -8.32 11.11
N CYS A 163 -0.81 -8.14 10.32
CA CYS A 163 -0.75 -8.56 8.92
C CYS A 163 -0.83 -10.09 8.76
N LEU A 164 -0.17 -10.86 9.63
CA LEU A 164 -0.21 -12.31 9.60
C LEU A 164 -1.62 -12.84 9.88
N GLN A 165 -2.30 -12.28 10.89
CA GLN A 165 -3.63 -12.70 11.36
C GLN A 165 -4.81 -12.23 10.47
N HIS A 166 -4.62 -11.20 9.65
CA HIS A 166 -5.72 -10.68 8.84
C HIS A 166 -6.26 -11.75 7.87
N GLY A 167 -5.37 -12.52 7.22
CA GLY A 167 -5.74 -13.68 6.41
C GLY A 167 -6.54 -13.33 5.17
N VAL A 168 -6.06 -12.37 4.38
CA VAL A 168 -6.75 -11.81 3.21
C VAL A 168 -6.67 -12.78 2.03
N GLY A 169 -7.82 -13.05 1.40
CA GLY A 169 -7.90 -13.88 0.19
C GLY A 169 -7.49 -13.11 -1.06
N PRO A 170 -6.96 -13.78 -2.11
CA PRO A 170 -6.37 -13.11 -3.28
C PRO A 170 -7.38 -12.33 -4.14
N ALA A 171 -8.68 -12.61 -4.03
CA ALA A 171 -9.75 -11.89 -4.72
C ALA A 171 -10.06 -10.50 -4.15
N TYR A 172 -9.59 -10.21 -2.92
CA TYR A 172 -9.64 -8.86 -2.36
C TYR A 172 -8.35 -8.13 -2.76
N THR A 173 -8.26 -7.77 -4.04
CA THR A 173 -6.98 -7.55 -4.73
C THR A 173 -6.13 -6.47 -4.09
N ASN A 174 -6.68 -5.30 -3.77
CA ASN A 174 -5.89 -4.21 -3.19
C ASN A 174 -5.30 -4.59 -1.82
N ILE A 175 -6.10 -5.15 -0.93
CA ILE A 175 -5.65 -5.53 0.42
C ILE A 175 -4.76 -6.78 0.37
N ALA A 176 -5.02 -7.73 -0.54
CA ALA A 176 -4.17 -8.91 -0.71
C ALA A 176 -2.75 -8.53 -1.14
N LEU A 177 -2.63 -7.63 -2.12
CA LEU A 177 -1.34 -7.12 -2.58
C LEU A 177 -0.64 -6.30 -1.48
N MET A 178 -1.35 -5.37 -0.84
CA MET A 178 -0.79 -4.57 0.26
C MET A 178 -0.34 -5.44 1.44
N ASN A 179 -1.10 -6.48 1.78
CA ASN A 179 -0.74 -7.39 2.86
C ASN A 179 0.52 -8.19 2.53
N ALA A 180 0.65 -8.69 1.29
CA ALA A 180 1.86 -9.36 0.83
C ALA A 180 3.07 -8.43 0.85
N GLU A 181 2.94 -7.21 0.30
CA GLU A 181 3.96 -6.15 0.33
C GLU A 181 4.42 -5.87 1.77
N ASN A 182 3.48 -5.62 2.68
CA ASN A 182 3.80 -5.32 4.07
C ASN A 182 4.55 -6.46 4.75
N LEU A 183 4.17 -7.72 4.53
CA LEU A 183 4.88 -8.87 5.09
C LEU A 183 6.30 -9.01 4.53
N ILE A 184 6.49 -8.76 3.23
CA ILE A 184 7.83 -8.76 2.61
C ILE A 184 8.69 -7.66 3.25
N LEU A 185 8.23 -6.41 3.21
CA LEU A 185 9.00 -5.27 3.70
C LEU A 185 9.28 -5.37 5.20
N LEU A 186 8.28 -5.72 6.02
CA LEU A 186 8.47 -5.90 7.46
C LEU A 186 9.37 -7.10 7.75
N GLY A 187 9.20 -8.22 7.04
CA GLY A 187 10.02 -9.41 7.23
C GLY A 187 11.50 -9.15 6.93
N GLU A 188 11.81 -8.56 5.78
CA GLU A 188 13.18 -8.25 5.38
C GLU A 188 13.82 -7.22 6.31
N THR A 189 13.11 -6.12 6.60
CA THR A 189 13.70 -4.96 7.29
C THR A 189 13.77 -5.14 8.81
N LEU A 190 13.00 -6.07 9.36
CA LEU A 190 13.04 -6.46 10.78
C LEU A 190 13.84 -7.75 11.02
N GLU A 191 14.48 -8.29 9.99
CA GLU A 191 15.28 -9.53 10.03
C GLU A 191 14.46 -10.76 10.49
N ARG A 192 13.24 -10.88 9.97
CA ARG A 192 12.29 -11.97 10.23
C ARG A 192 12.01 -12.74 8.92
N PRO A 193 12.92 -13.63 8.49
CA PRO A 193 12.82 -14.30 7.19
C PRO A 193 11.53 -15.10 7.02
N GLU A 194 10.98 -15.67 8.10
CA GLU A 194 9.71 -16.40 8.09
C GLU A 194 8.50 -15.52 7.72
N VAL A 195 8.55 -14.24 8.08
CA VAL A 195 7.51 -13.25 7.75
C VAL A 195 7.62 -12.86 6.28
N ALA A 196 8.85 -12.64 5.79
CA ALA A 196 9.11 -12.34 4.39
C ALA A 196 8.68 -13.50 3.47
N GLU A 197 9.02 -14.74 3.84
CA GLU A 197 8.63 -15.94 3.11
C GLU A 197 7.11 -16.10 2.99
N GLU A 198 6.38 -15.85 4.08
CA GLU A 198 4.92 -15.81 4.03
C GLU A 198 4.43 -14.69 3.08
N GLY A 199 5.05 -13.51 3.12
CA GLY A 199 4.78 -12.41 2.20
C GLY A 199 4.93 -12.80 0.73
N TYR A 200 6.07 -13.40 0.35
CA TYR A 200 6.29 -13.90 -1.02
C TYR A 200 5.24 -14.93 -1.42
N ARG A 201 4.92 -15.87 -0.52
CA ARG A 201 3.87 -16.87 -0.78
C ARG A 201 2.50 -16.23 -1.00
N ARG A 202 2.16 -15.15 -0.28
CA ARG A 202 0.91 -14.40 -0.52
C ARG A 202 0.95 -13.67 -1.86
N PHE A 203 2.09 -13.09 -2.21
CA PHE A 203 2.29 -12.42 -3.49
C PHE A 203 2.16 -13.39 -4.68
N ASP A 204 2.79 -14.56 -4.62
CA ASP A 204 2.67 -15.60 -5.65
C ASP A 204 1.21 -16.03 -5.85
N ARG A 205 0.47 -16.23 -4.75
CA ARG A 205 -0.97 -16.54 -4.83
C ARG A 205 -1.77 -15.41 -5.47
N PHE A 206 -1.45 -14.16 -5.16
CA PHE A 206 -2.10 -13.01 -5.77
C PHE A 206 -1.83 -12.98 -7.28
N ILE A 207 -0.57 -13.14 -7.71
CA ILE A 207 -0.21 -13.18 -9.13
C ILE A 207 -0.95 -14.31 -9.86
N MET A 208 -0.93 -15.53 -9.32
CA MET A 208 -1.62 -16.67 -9.94
C MET A 208 -3.14 -16.43 -10.03
N HIS A 209 -3.75 -15.88 -8.98
CA HIS A 209 -5.18 -15.56 -9.02
C HIS A 209 -5.50 -14.50 -10.09
N THR A 210 -4.73 -13.41 -10.16
CA THR A 210 -4.97 -12.36 -11.18
C THR A 210 -4.69 -12.84 -12.60
N TYR A 211 -3.80 -13.83 -12.76
CA TYR A 211 -3.56 -14.49 -14.04
C TYR A 211 -4.76 -15.36 -14.47
N ASP A 212 -5.30 -16.16 -13.55
CA ASP A 212 -6.39 -17.10 -13.84
C ASP A 212 -7.76 -16.43 -13.96
N GLU A 213 -8.06 -15.44 -13.10
CA GLU A 213 -9.40 -14.87 -12.93
C GLU A 213 -9.49 -13.38 -13.32
N GLY A 214 -8.36 -12.72 -13.58
CA GLY A 214 -8.29 -11.27 -13.71
C GLY A 214 -8.52 -10.55 -12.39
N ILE A 215 -8.71 -9.23 -12.46
CA ILE A 215 -9.15 -8.45 -11.30
C ILE A 215 -10.68 -8.36 -11.36
N SER A 216 -11.34 -8.82 -10.30
CA SER A 216 -12.81 -8.83 -10.21
C SER A 216 -13.36 -8.04 -9.02
N GLU A 217 -12.48 -7.40 -8.24
CA GLU A 217 -12.85 -6.67 -7.04
C GLU A 217 -13.92 -5.60 -7.35
N TYR A 218 -15.11 -5.76 -6.76
CA TYR A 218 -16.31 -4.94 -7.00
C TYR A 218 -16.77 -4.83 -8.46
N ALA A 219 -16.22 -5.64 -9.38
CA ALA A 219 -16.36 -5.49 -10.83
C ALA A 219 -16.15 -4.03 -11.32
N SER A 220 -15.32 -3.27 -10.60
CA SER A 220 -15.21 -1.82 -10.78
C SER A 220 -13.96 -1.46 -11.56
N PRO A 221 -14.07 -0.72 -12.67
CA PRO A 221 -12.92 -0.25 -13.46
C PRO A 221 -11.86 0.51 -12.65
N CYS A 222 -12.23 1.10 -11.51
CA CYS A 222 -11.30 1.77 -10.60
C CYS A 222 -10.18 0.85 -10.07
N TYR A 223 -10.38 -0.47 -10.10
CA TYR A 223 -9.41 -1.46 -9.62
C TYR A 223 -8.63 -2.14 -10.74
N TYR A 224 -8.84 -1.79 -12.02
CA TYR A 224 -8.22 -2.47 -13.17
C TYR A 224 -6.91 -1.84 -13.68
N GLY A 225 -6.55 -0.65 -13.17
CA GLY A 225 -5.34 0.10 -13.56
C GLY A 225 -5.63 1.33 -14.42
#